data_AF-A0A0C3QI89-F1
#
_entry.id   AF-A0A0C3QI89-F1
#
_cell.length_a   1.000
_cell.length_b   1.000
_cell.length_c   1.000
_cell.angle_alpha   90.00
_cell.angle_beta   90.00
_cell.angle_gamma   90.00
#
_symmetry.space_group_name_H-M   'P 1'
#
loop_
_entity.id
_entity.type
_entity.pdbx_description
1 polymer ?
#
loop_
_entity_poly.entity_id
_entity_poly.type
_entity_poly.pdbx_seq_one_letter_code
_entity_poly.pdbx_strand_id
1 'polypeptide(L)'
;IVDGYRFLMKHYRPGDRVCMFGFSRGAYAARCLAGMLNKVGLLPPDNDQMVASAYERYLDTSSDGKELAKDFKEQLGRHCPIEFLGLWDTVSSVGLITSRHLPFSASNSAVKTIRHALALDERR
;
A
#
# COMPACT_ATOMS: atom_id res chain seq x y z
N ILE A 1 -2.70 -5.35 -6.19
CA ILE A 1 -2.75 -4.66 -4.88
C ILE A 1 -3.73 -5.37 -3.96
N VAL A 2 -5.02 -5.44 -4.34
CA VAL A 2 -6.08 -6.09 -3.56
C VAL A 2 -5.73 -7.53 -3.12
N ASP A 3 -5.15 -8.34 -4.00
CA ASP A 3 -4.79 -9.73 -3.62
C ASP A 3 -3.66 -9.78 -2.60
N GLY A 4 -2.66 -8.90 -2.71
CA GLY A 4 -1.61 -8.76 -1.69
C GLY A 4 -2.16 -8.27 -0.35
N TYR A 5 -3.15 -7.37 -0.39
CA TYR A 5 -3.88 -6.95 0.81
C TYR A 5 -4.64 -8.11 1.44
N ARG A 6 -5.41 -8.89 0.66
CA ARG A 6 -6.12 -10.10 1.14
C ARG A 6 -5.17 -11.15 1.71
N PHE A 7 -4.02 -11.35 1.08
CA PHE A 7 -2.98 -12.25 1.58
C PHE A 7 -2.54 -11.84 2.98
N LEU A 8 -2.17 -10.57 3.16
CA LEU A 8 -1.81 -10.04 4.48
C LEU A 8 -3.00 -10.14 5.46
N MET A 9 -4.21 -9.83 5.00
CA MET A 9 -5.42 -9.87 5.83
C MET A 9 -5.65 -11.28 6.39
N LYS A 10 -5.40 -12.33 5.61
CA LYS A 10 -5.62 -13.72 6.02
C LYS A 10 -4.47 -14.29 6.84
N HIS A 11 -3.24 -13.87 6.59
CA HIS A 11 -2.06 -14.55 7.12
C HIS A 11 -1.29 -13.77 8.19
N TYR A 12 -1.44 -12.44 8.25
CA TYR A 12 -0.71 -11.63 9.24
C TYR A 12 -1.16 -11.91 10.66
N ARG A 13 -0.17 -12.14 11.53
CA ARG A 13 -0.31 -12.28 12.97
C ARG A 13 0.45 -11.16 13.67
N PRO A 14 -0.06 -10.65 14.82
CA PRO A 14 0.70 -9.69 15.63
C PRO A 14 2.10 -10.22 15.95
N GLY A 15 3.12 -9.41 15.65
CA GLY A 15 4.54 -9.77 15.82
C GLY A 15 5.25 -10.17 14.52
N ASP A 16 4.50 -10.46 13.44
CA ASP A 16 5.10 -10.72 12.14
C ASP A 16 5.81 -9.49 11.58
N ARG A 17 6.96 -9.72 10.94
CA ARG A 17 7.70 -8.68 10.22
C ARG A 17 7.33 -8.72 8.74
N VAL A 18 6.51 -7.76 8.32
CA VAL A 18 6.08 -7.67 6.91
C VAL A 18 7.17 -6.99 6.09
N CYS A 19 7.70 -7.72 5.10
CA CYS A 19 8.66 -7.21 4.12
C CYS A 19 8.03 -7.27 2.73
N MET A 20 8.16 -6.19 1.95
CA MET A 20 7.65 -6.09 0.60
C MET A 20 8.79 -5.80 -0.38
N PHE A 21 8.77 -6.48 -1.52
CA PHE A 21 9.77 -6.31 -2.56
C PHE A 21 9.10 -6.10 -3.91
N GLY A 22 9.69 -5.25 -4.74
CA GLY A 22 9.21 -5.07 -6.11
C GLY A 22 10.25 -4.46 -7.03
N PHE A 23 10.18 -4.88 -8.30
CA PHE A 23 10.98 -4.36 -9.40
C PHE A 23 10.06 -3.74 -10.46
N SER A 24 10.44 -2.61 -11.05
CA SER A 24 9.69 -1.97 -12.15
C SER A 24 8.23 -1.69 -11.72
N ARG A 25 7.24 -2.20 -12.47
CA ARG A 25 5.81 -2.14 -12.12
C ARG A 25 5.48 -2.85 -10.80
N GLY A 26 6.23 -3.88 -10.44
CA GLY A 26 6.10 -4.56 -9.14
C GLY A 26 6.50 -3.66 -7.97
N ALA A 27 7.51 -2.80 -8.16
CA ALA A 27 7.89 -1.80 -7.18
C ALA A 27 6.77 -0.78 -6.95
N TYR A 28 6.08 -0.37 -8.03
CA TYR A 28 4.90 0.48 -7.94
C TYR A 28 3.76 -0.19 -7.17
N ALA A 29 3.45 -1.46 -7.48
CA ALA A 29 2.44 -2.22 -6.76
C ALA A 29 2.77 -2.38 -5.26
N ALA A 30 4.03 -2.62 -4.90
CA ALA A 30 4.49 -2.71 -3.52
C ALA A 30 4.28 -1.38 -2.76
N ARG A 31 4.62 -0.25 -3.38
CA ARG A 31 4.35 1.09 -2.81
C ARG A 31 2.86 1.32 -2.60
N CYS A 32 2.02 0.94 -3.56
CA CYS A 32 0.57 1.11 -3.44
C CYS A 32 -0.03 0.24 -2.34
N LEU A 33 0.42 -1.02 -2.20
CA LEU A 33 0.00 -1.88 -1.10
C LEU A 33 0.41 -1.29 0.25
N ALA A 34 1.65 -0.82 0.37
CA ALA A 34 2.11 -0.13 1.58
C ALA A 34 1.27 1.12 1.88
N GLY A 35 0.93 1.91 0.85
CA GLY A 35 0.08 3.10 0.98
C GLY A 35 -1.35 2.76 1.41
N MET A 36 -1.92 1.67 0.89
CA MET A 36 -3.23 1.17 1.29
C MET A 36 -3.23 0.78 2.77
N LEU A 37 -2.25 -0.02 3.22
CA LEU A 37 -2.12 -0.39 4.64
C LEU A 37 -1.97 0.83 5.56
N ASN A 38 -1.21 1.85 5.12
CA ASN A 38 -1.05 3.06 5.90
C ASN A 38 -2.35 3.85 6.03
N LYS A 39 -3.10 3.98 4.93
CA LYS A 39 -4.28 4.83 4.86
C LYS A 39 -5.51 4.20 5.50
N VAL A 40 -5.82 2.94 5.16
CA VAL A 40 -7.05 2.27 5.58
C VAL A 40 -6.82 1.15 6.61
N GLY A 41 -5.57 0.89 6.99
CA GLY A 41 -5.23 -0.20 7.90
C GLY A 41 -5.35 -1.58 7.25
N LEU A 42 -5.08 -2.64 8.02
CA LEU A 42 -5.32 -4.02 7.61
C LEU A 42 -6.62 -4.52 8.25
N LEU A 43 -7.55 -5.04 7.47
CA LEU A 43 -8.79 -5.61 8.01
C LEU A 43 -8.55 -6.92 8.80
N PRO A 44 -9.52 -7.34 9.64
CA PRO A 44 -9.53 -8.67 10.24
C PRO A 44 -9.66 -9.78 9.18
N PRO A 45 -9.14 -10.99 9.42
CA PRO A 45 -9.10 -12.08 8.45
C PRO A 45 -10.45 -12.50 7.85
N ASP A 46 -11.54 -12.28 8.58
CA ASP A 46 -12.91 -12.68 8.26
C ASP A 46 -13.71 -11.58 7.52
N ASN A 47 -13.12 -10.42 7.28
CA ASN A 47 -13.82 -9.26 6.73
C ASN A 47 -13.62 -9.07 5.20
N ASP A 48 -13.63 -10.17 4.45
CA ASP A 48 -13.42 -10.18 2.98
C ASP A 48 -14.41 -9.29 2.22
N GLN A 49 -15.64 -9.13 2.74
CA GLN A 49 -16.70 -8.31 2.14
C GLN A 49 -16.34 -6.82 2.12
N MET A 50 -15.54 -6.36 3.10
CA MET A 50 -15.16 -4.95 3.24
C MET A 50 -13.90 -4.59 2.43
N VAL A 51 -13.25 -5.55 1.78
CA VAL A 51 -12.01 -5.31 1.02
C VAL A 51 -12.23 -4.35 -0.15
N ALA A 52 -13.37 -4.46 -0.86
CA ALA A 52 -13.69 -3.53 -1.95
C ALA A 52 -13.85 -2.09 -1.43
N SER A 53 -14.61 -1.92 -0.35
CA SER A 53 -14.82 -0.65 0.34
C SER A 53 -13.50 -0.03 0.88
N ALA A 54 -12.60 -0.87 1.40
CA ALA A 54 -11.26 -0.44 1.81
C ALA A 54 -10.43 0.06 0.60
N TYR A 55 -10.54 -0.59 -0.56
CA TYR A 55 -9.85 -0.19 -1.77
C TYR A 55 -10.40 1.12 -2.36
N GLU A 56 -11.71 1.31 -2.36
CA GLU A 56 -12.36 2.58 -2.78
C GLU A 56 -11.90 3.75 -1.89
N ARG A 57 -11.93 3.57 -0.57
CA ARG A 57 -11.40 4.55 0.38
C ARG A 57 -9.91 4.80 0.19
N TYR A 58 -9.13 3.80 -0.19
CA TYR A 58 -7.73 3.98 -0.53
C TYR A 58 -7.54 4.95 -1.70
N LEU A 59 -8.35 4.81 -2.75
CA LEU A 59 -8.28 5.64 -3.96
C LEU A 59 -8.76 7.08 -3.77
N ASP A 60 -9.65 7.35 -2.82
CA ASP A 60 -10.21 8.70 -2.61
C ASP A 60 -9.23 9.65 -1.92
N THR A 61 -8.61 10.55 -2.68
CA THR A 61 -7.62 11.52 -2.15
C THR A 61 -8.21 12.86 -1.70
N SER A 62 -9.53 13.03 -1.73
CA SER A 62 -10.21 14.24 -1.23
C SER A 62 -9.96 14.43 0.28
N SER A 63 -10.19 15.64 0.78
CA SER A 63 -10.07 15.93 2.22
C SER A 63 -11.06 15.06 3.03
N ASP A 64 -12.32 14.98 2.58
CA ASP A 64 -13.36 14.17 3.22
C ASP A 64 -13.00 12.68 3.15
N GLY A 65 -12.53 12.20 2.00
CA GLY A 65 -12.09 10.83 1.81
C GLY A 65 -10.92 10.43 2.71
N LYS A 66 -10.03 11.37 3.05
CA LYS A 66 -8.94 11.12 4.01
C LYS A 66 -9.47 10.95 5.43
N GLU A 67 -10.42 11.77 5.86
CA GLU A 67 -11.01 11.63 7.20
C GLU A 67 -11.83 10.33 7.30
N LEU A 68 -12.64 10.03 6.29
CA LEU A 68 -13.38 8.77 6.22
C LEU A 68 -12.47 7.53 6.20
N ALA A 69 -11.30 7.61 5.56
CA ALA A 69 -10.32 6.53 5.58
C ALA A 69 -9.65 6.37 6.95
N LYS A 70 -9.43 7.47 7.67
CA LYS A 70 -8.91 7.47 9.04
C LYS A 70 -9.92 6.84 10.00
N ASP A 71 -11.18 7.26 9.95
CA ASP A 71 -12.25 6.67 10.76
C ASP A 71 -12.41 5.18 10.47
N PHE A 72 -12.38 4.81 9.17
CA PHE A 72 -12.42 3.41 8.76
C PHE A 72 -11.26 2.60 9.34
N LYS A 73 -10.04 3.14 9.30
CA LYS A 73 -8.85 2.51 9.86
C LYS A 73 -8.95 2.36 11.38
N GLU A 74 -9.49 3.34 12.09
CA GLU A 74 -9.64 3.31 13.55
C GLU A 74 -10.72 2.30 13.98
N GLN A 75 -11.81 2.20 13.24
CA GLN A 75 -12.94 1.32 13.59
C GLN A 75 -12.73 -0.14 13.17
N LEU A 76 -12.14 -0.38 12.00
CA LEU A 76 -12.05 -1.70 11.39
C LEU A 76 -10.61 -2.19 11.20
N GLY A 77 -9.63 -1.31 11.24
CA GLY A 77 -8.24 -1.65 10.98
C GLY A 77 -7.55 -2.24 12.21
N ARG A 78 -6.64 -3.19 11.95
CA ARG A 78 -5.60 -3.62 12.91
C ARG A 78 -4.23 -3.13 12.47
N HIS A 79 -3.36 -2.94 13.45
CA HIS A 79 -1.99 -2.48 13.23
C HIS A 79 -1.15 -3.55 12.51
N CYS A 80 -0.58 -3.19 11.36
CA CYS A 80 0.27 -4.04 10.52
C CYS A 80 1.47 -3.22 10.05
N PRO A 81 2.53 -3.09 10.87
CA PRO A 81 3.72 -2.33 10.51
C PRO A 81 4.49 -3.06 9.40
N ILE A 82 5.06 -2.28 8.49
CA ILE A 82 5.88 -2.79 7.40
C ILE A 82 7.34 -2.62 7.82
N GLU A 83 8.03 -3.72 8.08
CA GLU A 83 9.42 -3.70 8.54
C GLU A 83 10.34 -3.19 7.42
N PHE A 84 10.11 -3.64 6.18
CA PHE A 84 10.98 -3.30 5.05
C PHE A 84 10.22 -3.18 3.73
N LEU A 85 10.56 -2.15 2.94
CA LEU A 85 10.12 -1.98 1.56
C LEU A 85 11.34 -1.84 0.64
N GLY A 86 11.63 -2.91 -0.11
CA GLY A 86 12.72 -3.00 -1.07
C GLY A 86 12.24 -2.77 -2.50
N LEU A 87 12.73 -1.72 -3.13
CA LEU A 87 12.27 -1.28 -4.44
C LEU A 87 13.45 -1.24 -5.43
N TRP A 88 13.22 -1.70 -6.64
CA TRP A 88 14.15 -1.55 -7.75
C TRP A 88 13.46 -0.85 -8.90
N ASP A 89 14.04 0.27 -9.33
CA ASP A 89 13.73 0.97 -10.58
C ASP A 89 12.21 1.15 -10.81
N THR A 90 11.55 1.86 -9.90
CA THR A 90 10.10 2.01 -9.94
C THR A 90 9.71 2.88 -11.14
N VAL A 91 9.13 2.25 -12.15
CA VAL A 91 8.48 2.96 -13.25
C VAL A 91 6.98 3.06 -12.98
N SER A 92 6.41 4.25 -13.15
CA SER A 92 4.96 4.42 -13.22
C SER A 92 4.49 3.81 -14.55
N SER A 93 3.47 2.96 -14.54
CA SER A 93 2.89 2.44 -15.77
C SER A 93 2.12 3.54 -16.49
N VAL A 94 2.83 4.33 -17.29
CA VAL A 94 2.25 5.31 -18.20
C VAL A 94 1.39 4.54 -19.21
N GLY A 95 0.07 4.54 -19.00
CA GLY A 95 -0.90 3.91 -19.91
C GLY A 95 -2.06 3.14 -19.25
N LEU A 96 -1.86 2.54 -18.06
CA LEU A 96 -2.93 1.82 -17.35
C LEU A 96 -3.43 2.53 -16.09
N ILE A 97 -2.64 3.46 -15.56
CA ILE A 97 -2.96 4.21 -14.34
C ILE A 97 -3.04 5.68 -14.74
N THR A 98 -4.23 6.09 -15.13
CA THR A 98 -4.63 7.46 -15.48
C THR A 98 -4.14 8.46 -14.44
N SER A 99 -3.28 9.41 -14.87
CA SER A 99 -2.97 10.77 -14.37
C SER A 99 -2.99 11.14 -12.87
N ARG A 100 -3.23 10.20 -11.95
CA ARG A 100 -3.28 10.44 -10.51
C ARG A 100 -2.12 9.68 -9.88
N HIS A 101 -1.13 10.42 -9.42
CA HIS A 101 -0.16 9.89 -8.47
C HIS A 101 -0.94 9.29 -7.30
N LEU A 102 -0.90 7.96 -7.13
CA LEU A 102 -1.56 7.31 -6.01
C LEU A 102 -0.95 7.82 -4.68
N PRO A 103 -1.79 8.06 -3.66
CA PRO A 103 -1.37 8.68 -2.41
C PRO A 103 -0.34 7.83 -1.67
N PHE A 104 0.56 8.49 -0.93
CA PHE A 104 1.64 7.90 -0.12
C PHE A 104 2.77 7.22 -0.91
N SER A 105 2.99 7.63 -2.16
CA SER A 105 4.20 7.22 -2.87
C SER A 105 5.48 7.83 -2.27
N ALA A 106 5.44 9.01 -1.63
CA ALA A 106 6.63 9.72 -1.14
C ALA A 106 6.94 9.58 0.36
N SER A 107 5.93 9.41 1.23
CA SER A 107 6.13 9.15 2.67
C SER A 107 5.06 8.21 3.20
N ASN A 108 5.49 7.23 4.00
CA ASN A 108 4.61 6.22 4.59
C ASN A 108 5.13 5.89 5.98
N SER A 109 4.50 6.44 7.02
CA SER A 109 4.88 6.20 8.41
C SER A 109 4.66 4.76 8.86
N ALA A 110 3.88 3.96 8.12
CA ALA A 110 3.74 2.53 8.40
C ALA A 110 4.97 1.72 7.98
N VAL A 111 5.91 2.29 7.21
CA VAL A 111 7.13 1.60 6.77
C VAL A 111 8.33 2.05 7.60
N LYS A 112 8.95 1.10 8.31
CA LYS A 112 10.11 1.36 9.16
C LYS A 112 11.39 1.59 8.36
N THR A 113 11.62 0.84 7.29
CA THR A 113 12.80 0.99 6.44
C THR A 113 12.45 0.88 4.96
N ILE A 114 12.87 1.87 4.18
CA ILE A 114 12.73 1.90 2.72
C ILE A 114 14.12 1.89 2.09
N ARG A 115 14.29 1.06 1.06
CA ARG A 115 15.47 1.07 0.18
C ARG A 115 14.99 1.03 -1.26
N HIS A 116 15.46 1.96 -2.08
CA HIS A 116 15.11 2.03 -3.50
C HIS A 116 16.39 2.13 -4.33
N ALA A 117 16.70 1.08 -5.08
CA ALA A 117 17.78 1.08 -6.07
C ALA A 117 17.28 1.65 -7.41
N LEU A 118 18.05 2.53 -8.02
CA LEU A 118 17.72 3.19 -9.29
C LEU A 118 18.74 2.82 -10.36
N ALA A 119 18.28 2.60 -11.60
CA ALA A 119 19.16 2.44 -12.74
C ALA A 119 19.62 3.83 -13.23
N LEU A 120 20.88 4.19 -12.99
CA LEU A 120 21.43 5.49 -13.39
C LEU A 120 21.60 5.63 -14.91
N ASP A 121 21.79 4.51 -15.60
CA ASP A 121 22.00 4.45 -17.05
C ASP A 121 20.72 4.08 -17.83
N GLU A 122 19.54 4.16 -17.21
CA GLU A 122 18.27 3.96 -17.94
C GLU A 122 18.02 5.16 -18.87
N ARG A 123 17.71 4.87 -20.14
CA ARG A 123 17.62 5.86 -21.23
C ARG A 123 16.37 5.72 -22.09
N ARG A 124 15.47 4.81 -21.75
CA ARG A 124 14.19 4.59 -22.46
C ARG A 124 13.22 5.75 -22.31
#